data_AF-A0A4U1MFU2-F1
#
_entry.id   AF-A0A4U1MFU2-F1
#
_cell.length_a   1.000
_cell.length_b   1.000
_cell.length_c   1.000
_cell.angle_alpha   90.00
_cell.angle_beta   90.00
_cell.angle_gamma   90.00
#
_symmetry.space_group_name_H-M   'P 1'
#
loop_
_entity.id
_entity.type
_entity.pdbx_description
1 polymer ?
#
loop_
_entity_poly.entity_id
_entity_poly.type
_entity_poly.pdbx_seq_one_letter_code
_entity_poly.pdbx_strand_id
1 'polypeptide(L)' 'MGKWKYILFHGVFLGGIGFLLGKVALNFFLGKELGNIAEYIITAIIFGVLFGTGIWLYTENRYRKYTANR' A
#
# COMPACT_ATOMS: atom_id res chain seq x y z
N MET A 1 -5.64 -19.61 -8.62
CA MET A 1 -5.17 -18.77 -7.49
C MET A 1 -3.80 -18.09 -7.71
N GLY A 2 -3.21 -18.09 -8.92
CA GLY A 2 -1.76 -17.90 -9.07
C GLY A 2 -1.17 -16.50 -9.30
N LYS A 3 -1.96 -15.43 -9.54
CA LYS A 3 -1.42 -14.07 -9.82
C LYS A 3 -1.92 -12.98 -8.87
N TRP A 4 -3.15 -13.13 -8.39
CA TRP A 4 -3.80 -12.15 -7.51
C TRP A 4 -3.14 -12.02 -6.14
N LYS A 5 -2.65 -13.12 -5.56
CA LYS A 5 -1.86 -13.07 -4.32
C LYS A 5 -0.61 -12.21 -4.48
N TYR A 6 0.12 -12.34 -5.58
CA TYR A 6 1.33 -11.56 -5.81
C TYR A 6 1.05 -10.06 -5.96
N ILE A 7 -0.05 -9.70 -6.64
CA ILE A 7 -0.50 -8.32 -6.78
C ILE A 7 -0.84 -7.72 -5.41
N LEU A 8 -1.53 -8.49 -4.57
CA LEU A 8 -1.91 -8.05 -3.23
C LEU A 8 -0.65 -7.89 -2.35
N PHE A 9 0.23 -8.88 -2.29
CA PHE A 9 1.49 -8.78 -1.53
C PHE A 9 2.40 -7.65 -2.03
N HIS A 10 2.54 -7.46 -3.35
CA HIS A 10 3.33 -6.35 -3.90
C HIS A 10 2.68 -4.99 -3.58
N GLY A 11 1.36 -4.88 -3.70
CA GLY A 11 0.64 -3.67 -3.35
C GLY A 11 0.78 -3.31 -1.87
N VAL A 12 0.76 -4.31 -0.99
CA VAL A 12 1.00 -4.11 0.45
C VAL A 12 2.43 -3.65 0.73
N PHE A 13 3.41 -4.30 0.12
CA PHE A 13 4.82 -3.97 0.33
C PHE A 13 5.16 -2.58 -0.20
N LEU A 14 4.73 -2.28 -1.43
CA LEU A 14 4.95 -0.97 -2.06
C LEU A 14 4.18 0.14 -1.34
N GLY A 15 2.93 -0.11 -0.92
CA GLY A 15 2.13 0.84 -0.17
C GLY A 15 2.73 1.16 1.19
N GLY A 16 3.21 0.15 1.92
CA GLY A 16 3.83 0.33 3.22
C GLY A 16 5.17 1.07 3.15
N ILE A 17 6.05 0.68 2.22
CA ILE A 17 7.34 1.37 2.01
C ILE A 17 7.10 2.81 1.55
N GLY A 18 6.20 3.02 0.58
CA GLY A 18 5.88 4.35 0.07
C GLY A 18 5.33 5.26 1.16
N PHE A 19 4.43 4.76 2.01
CA PHE A 19 3.91 5.50 3.14
C PHE A 19 5.00 5.84 4.17
N LEU A 20 5.87 4.89 4.48
CA LEU A 20 6.95 5.09 5.45
C LEU A 20 7.94 6.16 4.96
N LEU A 21 8.38 6.07 3.71
CA LEU A 21 9.23 7.09 3.08
C LEU A 21 8.53 8.46 3.03
N GLY A 22 7.25 8.48 2.65
CA GLY A 22 6.45 9.71 2.63
C GLY A 22 6.33 10.35 4.00
N LYS A 23 6.05 9.58 5.05
CA LYS A 23 5.92 10.08 6.43
C LYS A 23 7.25 10.58 6.98
N VAL A 24 8.36 9.89 6.67
CA VAL A 24 9.72 10.35 7.04
C VAL A 24 10.06 11.66 6.33
N ALA A 25 9.84 11.75 5.02
CA ALA A 25 10.07 12.97 4.26
C ALA A 25 9.23 14.14 4.79
N LEU A 26 7.95 13.89 5.08
CA LEU A 26 7.03 14.91 5.58
C LEU A 26 7.44 15.41 6.98
N ASN A 27 7.91 14.53 7.86
CA ASN A 27 8.44 14.95 9.17
C ASN A 27 9.77 15.70 9.06
N PHE A 28 10.63 15.33 8.11
CA PHE A 28 11.84 16.10 7.79
C PHE A 28 11.50 17.51 7.31
N PHE A 29 10.55 17.67 6.38
CA PHE A 29 10.11 18.97 5.90
C PHE A 29 9.42 19.83 6.96
N LEU A 30 8.66 19.20 7.88
CA LEU A 30 7.97 19.90 8.96
C LEU A 30 8.85 20.16 10.19
N GLY A 31 10.13 19.75 10.18
CA GLY A 31 11.02 19.87 11.33
C GLY A 31 10.53 19.12 12.57
N LYS A 32 9.68 18.10 12.39
CA LYS A 32 9.15 17.29 13.48
C LYS A 32 10.16 16.20 13.83
N GLU A 33 10.39 15.99 15.11
CA GLU A 33 11.20 14.86 15.56
C GLU A 33 10.60 13.54 15.10
N LEU A 34 11.47 12.61 14.71
CA LEU A 34 11.08 11.24 14.43
C LEU A 34 10.59 10.63 15.73
N GLY A 35 9.27 10.63 15.92
CA GLY A 35 8.61 9.95 17.03
C GLY A 35 8.88 8.44 17.06
N ASN A 36 8.15 7.72 17.91
CA ASN A 36 8.37 6.30 18.16
C ASN A 36 8.34 5.47 16.85
N ILE A 37 9.45 4.82 16.51
CA ILE A 37 9.62 3.99 15.31
C ILE A 37 8.52 2.92 15.19
N ALA A 38 8.06 2.39 16.32
CA ALA A 38 6.96 1.43 16.36
C ALA A 38 5.67 1.98 15.74
N GLU A 39 5.37 3.26 15.94
CA GLU A 39 4.19 3.91 15.37
C GLU A 39 4.29 4.01 13.84
N TYR A 40 5.49 4.27 13.30
CA TYR A 40 5.72 4.30 11.86
C TYR A 40 5.54 2.93 11.22
N ILE A 41 6.04 1.88 11.87
CA ILE A 41 5.91 0.50 11.37
C ILE A 41 4.44 0.08 11.38
N ILE A 42 3.71 0.32 12.48
CA ILE A 42 2.29 -0.03 12.57
C ILE A 42 1.47 0.75 11.54
N THR A 43 1.70 2.06 11.42
CA THR A 43 0.98 2.87 10.42
C THR A 43 1.34 2.45 9.00
N ALA A 44 2.60 2.14 8.69
CA ALA A 44 3.00 1.62 7.39
C ALA A 44 2.37 0.26 7.06
N ILE A 45 2.21 -0.64 8.03
CA ILE A 45 1.52 -1.93 7.83
C ILE A 45 0.04 -1.68 7.51
N ILE A 46 -0.65 -0.86 8.30
CA ILE A 46 -2.07 -0.54 8.09
C ILE A 46 -2.28 0.07 6.71
N PHE A 47 -1.49 1.09 6.37
CA PHE A 47 -1.59 1.76 5.06
C PHE A 47 -1.17 0.86 3.91
N GLY A 48 -0.16 0.01 4.10
CA GLY A 48 0.22 -1.03 3.14
C GLY A 48 -0.96 -1.96 2.85
N VAL A 49 -1.59 -2.51 3.89
CA VAL A 49 -2.77 -3.39 3.74
C VAL A 49 -3.88 -2.68 2.99
N LEU A 50 -4.26 -1.46 3.39
CA LEU A 50 -5.30 -0.68 2.71
C LEU A 50 -4.97 -0.45 1.23
N PHE A 51 -3.73 -0.06 0.93
CA PHE A 51 -3.29 0.23 -0.43
C PHE A 51 -3.25 -1.03 -1.30
N GLY A 52 -2.70 -2.13 -0.79
CA GLY A 52 -2.67 -3.41 -1.48
C GLY A 52 -4.07 -3.97 -1.75
N THR A 53 -4.99 -3.80 -0.81
CA THR A 53 -6.39 -4.22 -0.98
C THR A 53 -7.12 -3.35 -2.01
N GLY A 54 -6.90 -2.03 -1.99
CA GLY A 54 -7.44 -1.11 -2.98
C GLY A 54 -6.95 -1.38 -4.40
N ILE A 55 -5.64 -1.59 -4.57
CA ILE A 55 -5.06 -1.99 -5.86
C ILE A 55 -5.64 -3.33 -6.32
N TRP A 56 -5.75 -4.30 -5.42
CA TRP A 56 -6.32 -5.59 -5.75
C TRP A 56 -7.77 -5.45 -6.26
N LEU A 57 -8.63 -4.73 -5.53
CA LEU A 57 -10.02 -4.49 -5.95
C LEU A 57 -10.11 -3.74 -7.29
N TYR A 58 -9.28 -2.71 -7.49
CA TYR A 58 -9.24 -1.98 -8.75
C TYR A 58 -8.86 -2.89 -9.93
N THR A 59 -7.84 -3.73 -9.73
CA THR A 59 -7.34 -4.64 -10.75
C THR A 59 -8.35 -5.76 -11.04
N GLU A 60 -8.99 -6.30 -10.00
CA GLU A 60 -10.06 -7.31 -10.10
C GLU A 60 -11.27 -6.77 -10.89
N ASN A 61 -11.73 -5.56 -10.56
CA ASN A 61 -12.81 -4.90 -11.29
C ASN A 61 -12.47 -4.66 -12.76
N ARG A 62 -11.23 -4.25 -13.05
CA ARG A 62 -10.77 -4.05 -14.43
C ARG A 62 -10.73 -5.38 -15.18
N TYR A 63 -10.23 -6.44 -14.55
CA TYR A 63 -10.16 -7.77 -15.16
C TYR A 63 -11.56 -8.32 -15.45
N ARG A 64 -12.50 -8.20 -14.52
CA ARG A 64 -13.92 -8.57 -14.74
C ARG A 64 -14.52 -7.85 -15.94
N LYS A 65 -14.27 -6.55 -16.10
CA LYS A 65 -14.73 -5.78 -17.27
C LYS A 65 -14.17 -6.31 -18.59
N TYR A 66 -12.90 -6.71 -18.63
CA TYR A 66 -12.30 -7.29 -19.84
C TYR A 66 -12.83 -8.70 -20.15
N THR A 67 -13.08 -9.53 -19.15
CA THR A 67 -13.63 -10.88 -19.37
C THR A 67 -15.14 -10.89 -19.63
N ALA A 68 -15.89 -9.91 -19.15
CA ALA A 68 -17.34 -9.81 -19.39
C ALA A 68 -17.68 -9.28 -20.80
N ASN A 69 -16.75 -8.57 -21.45
CA ASN A 69 -16.87 -8.08 -22.82
C ASN A 69 -16.36 -9.09 -23.87
N ARG A 70 -16.19 -10.35 -23.49
CA ARG A 70 -15.73 -11.45 -24.34
C ARG A 70 -16.76 -12.56 -24.37
#